data_AF-A0AA36FWX9-F1
#
_entry.id   AF-A0AA36FWX9-F1
#
_cell.length_a   1.000
_cell.length_b   1.000
_cell.length_c   1.000
_cell.angle_alpha   90.00
_cell.angle_beta   90.00
_cell.angle_gamma   90.00
#
_symmetry.space_group_name_H-M   'P 1'
#
loop_
_entity.id
_entity.type
_entity.pdbx_description
1 polymer ?
#
loop_
_entity_poly.entity_id
_entity_poly.type
_entity_poly.pdbx_seq_one_letter_code
_entity_poly.pdbx_strand_id
1 'polypeptide(L)'
;MSDRRTSITGQISRTARRFSAAIAPQLARLDHVGVLDHVECVDIKVVDIVQIEEACQQYVLRNAVNFHPIDFDIVNASSTKIMRATLTPEEIVLMEGAKRVLSVELNEDDGPARVRHPLSGLKIYEFIDVGPRVDIHSAGDVLDKCSVTHEPVPCSSLLLMTGCLFTKEEYVIRKEEDPLARVTPIASYFQENHFRATWLASTEADIRLMTVIWAILATIREGFPHLHTILKEYHSRHI
;
A
#
# COMPACT_ATOMS: atom_id res chain seq x y z
N MET A 1 -9.17 60.83 -17.42
CA MET A 1 -9.94 59.64 -17.01
C MET A 1 -9.10 58.43 -17.38
N SER A 2 -8.37 57.85 -16.41
CA SER A 2 -7.47 56.73 -16.69
C SER A 2 -8.23 55.42 -16.71
N ASP A 3 -8.27 54.81 -17.89
CA ASP A 3 -8.80 53.46 -18.08
C ASP A 3 -7.92 52.47 -17.29
N ARG A 4 -8.50 51.88 -16.25
CA ARG A 4 -7.93 50.73 -15.53
C ARG A 4 -7.99 49.52 -16.45
N ARG A 5 -6.98 49.35 -17.30
CA ARG A 5 -6.71 48.08 -17.99
C ARG A 5 -6.22 47.06 -16.96
N THR A 6 -7.13 46.43 -16.22
CA THR A 6 -6.83 45.20 -15.49
C THR A 6 -6.55 44.11 -16.51
N SER A 7 -5.31 43.63 -16.55
CA SER A 7 -4.90 42.53 -17.42
C SER A 7 -5.80 41.32 -17.20
N ILE A 8 -6.52 40.93 -18.26
CA ILE A 8 -7.38 39.74 -18.30
C ILE A 8 -6.55 38.50 -17.91
N THR A 9 -5.29 38.43 -18.33
CA THR A 9 -4.33 37.39 -17.95
C THR A 9 -4.06 37.38 -16.45
N GLY A 10 -3.91 38.55 -15.82
CA GLY A 10 -3.73 38.68 -14.38
C GLY A 10 -4.97 38.25 -13.58
N GLN A 11 -6.17 38.52 -14.09
CA GLN A 11 -7.42 38.04 -13.49
C GLN A 11 -7.58 36.53 -13.66
N ILE A 12 -7.31 35.98 -14.84
CA ILE A 12 -7.34 34.53 -15.09
C ILE A 12 -6.32 33.79 -14.22
N SER A 13 -5.07 34.26 -14.13
CA SER A 13 -4.08 33.65 -13.24
C SER A 13 -4.47 33.72 -11.76
N ARG A 14 -5.14 34.79 -11.33
CA ARG A 14 -5.60 34.92 -9.93
C ARG A 14 -6.79 34.02 -9.64
N THR A 15 -7.73 33.90 -10.57
CA THR A 15 -8.88 32.98 -10.47
C THR A 15 -8.42 31.53 -10.56
N ALA A 16 -7.50 31.20 -11.46
CA ALA A 16 -6.87 29.89 -11.56
C ALA A 16 -6.12 29.53 -10.27
N ARG A 17 -5.30 30.43 -9.71
CA ARG A 17 -4.63 30.18 -8.41
C ARG A 17 -5.62 29.98 -7.28
N ARG A 18 -6.72 30.72 -7.22
CA ARG A 18 -7.77 30.55 -6.19
C ARG A 18 -8.53 29.24 -6.37
N PHE A 19 -8.84 28.87 -7.61
CA PHE A 19 -9.48 27.61 -7.95
C PHE A 19 -8.55 26.42 -7.63
N SER A 20 -7.29 26.47 -8.05
CA SER A 20 -6.26 25.50 -7.68
C SER A 20 -6.04 25.44 -6.16
N ALA A 21 -5.98 26.58 -5.47
CA ALA A 21 -5.83 26.58 -4.00
C ALA A 21 -7.06 26.03 -3.27
N ALA A 22 -8.26 26.13 -3.85
CA ALA A 22 -9.48 25.57 -3.28
C ALA A 22 -9.66 24.07 -3.61
N ILE A 23 -9.21 23.63 -4.79
CA ILE A 23 -9.47 22.28 -5.31
C ILE A 23 -8.28 21.34 -5.12
N ALA A 24 -7.04 21.83 -5.18
CA ALA A 24 -5.86 21.00 -4.95
C ALA A 24 -5.90 20.30 -3.59
N PRO A 25 -6.32 20.93 -2.47
CA PRO A 25 -6.46 20.24 -1.19
C PRO A 25 -7.53 19.15 -1.19
N GLN A 26 -8.60 19.32 -1.98
CA GLN A 26 -9.69 18.34 -2.12
C GLN A 26 -9.28 17.16 -3.02
N LEU A 27 -8.39 17.40 -3.99
CA LEU A 27 -7.83 16.36 -4.87
C LEU A 27 -6.58 15.68 -4.30
N ALA A 28 -6.03 16.22 -3.20
CA ALA A 28 -4.84 15.73 -2.52
C ALA A 28 -5.17 14.93 -1.24
N ARG A 29 -6.44 14.57 -1.01
CA ARG A 29 -6.87 13.70 0.08
C ARG A 29 -7.56 12.48 -0.48
N LEU A 30 -7.32 11.32 0.12
CA LEU A 30 -8.07 10.13 -0.20
C LEU A 30 -9.48 10.24 0.37
N ASP A 31 -10.44 9.65 -0.34
CA ASP A 31 -11.76 9.42 0.21
C ASP A 31 -11.64 8.53 1.45
N HIS A 32 -12.41 8.86 2.47
CA HIS A 32 -12.47 8.07 3.69
C HIS A 32 -13.01 6.65 3.41
N VAL A 33 -12.28 5.63 3.87
CA VAL A 33 -12.61 4.21 3.72
C VAL A 33 -13.29 3.72 5.00
N GLY A 34 -14.59 4.01 5.11
CA GLY A 34 -15.35 3.81 6.36
C GLY A 34 -15.45 2.36 6.83
N VAL A 35 -15.28 1.36 5.93
CA VAL A 35 -15.31 -0.04 6.35
C VAL A 35 -14.18 -0.39 7.34
N LEU A 36 -13.04 0.29 7.27
CA LEU A 36 -11.89 0.08 8.17
C LEU A 36 -12.13 0.65 9.58
N ASP A 37 -13.13 1.53 9.75
CA ASP A 37 -13.47 2.09 11.06
C ASP A 37 -14.17 1.06 11.96
N HIS A 38 -14.81 0.07 11.34
CA HIS A 38 -15.66 -0.92 12.01
C HIS A 38 -14.99 -2.29 12.20
N VAL A 39 -13.70 -2.40 11.87
CA VAL A 39 -12.92 -3.64 12.03
C VAL A 39 -11.68 -3.38 12.88
N GLU A 40 -11.32 -4.39 13.69
CA GLU A 40 -10.14 -4.34 14.57
C GLU A 40 -8.88 -4.86 13.86
N CYS A 41 -9.08 -5.76 12.89
CA CYS A 41 -8.00 -6.35 12.11
C CYS A 41 -8.47 -6.82 10.74
N VAL A 42 -7.51 -6.98 9.84
CA VAL A 42 -7.72 -7.58 8.52
C VAL A 42 -6.59 -8.55 8.16
N ASP A 43 -6.92 -9.60 7.41
CA ASP A 43 -5.97 -10.54 6.82
C ASP A 43 -5.89 -10.29 5.30
N ILE A 44 -4.66 -10.29 4.75
CA ILE A 44 -4.39 -10.12 3.32
C ILE A 44 -4.16 -11.48 2.68
N LYS A 45 -5.16 -12.03 2.00
CA LYS A 45 -5.11 -13.39 1.44
C LYS A 45 -5.07 -13.37 -0.08
N VAL A 46 -4.24 -14.21 -0.69
CA VAL A 46 -4.30 -14.44 -2.14
C VAL A 46 -5.64 -15.12 -2.45
N VAL A 47 -6.28 -14.70 -3.54
CA VAL A 47 -7.56 -15.28 -3.97
C VAL A 47 -7.34 -16.64 -4.62
N ASP A 48 -6.33 -16.73 -5.48
CA ASP A 48 -5.99 -17.95 -6.21
C ASP A 48 -4.47 -18.05 -6.37
N ILE A 49 -3.87 -18.97 -5.62
CA ILE A 49 -2.43 -19.23 -5.65
C ILE A 49 -1.93 -19.66 -7.03
N VAL A 50 -2.81 -20.27 -7.85
CA VAL A 50 -2.47 -20.70 -9.21
C VAL A 50 -2.06 -19.50 -10.06
N GLN A 51 -2.62 -18.30 -9.82
CA GLN A 51 -2.21 -17.08 -10.54
C GLN A 51 -0.74 -16.73 -10.27
N ILE A 52 -0.26 -16.94 -9.05
CA ILE A 52 1.14 -16.71 -8.66
C ILE A 52 2.04 -17.78 -9.28
N GLU A 53 1.62 -19.05 -9.23
CA GLU A 53 2.36 -20.16 -9.82
C GLU A 53 2.50 -20.00 -11.34
N GLU A 54 1.44 -19.60 -12.04
CA GLU A 54 1.45 -19.30 -13.46
C GLU A 54 2.40 -18.16 -13.79
N ALA A 55 2.36 -17.05 -13.04
CA ALA A 55 3.29 -15.93 -13.21
C ALA A 55 4.75 -16.39 -13.08
N CYS A 56 5.05 -17.18 -12.05
CA CYS A 56 6.38 -17.75 -11.82
C CYS A 56 6.80 -18.69 -12.96
N GLN A 57 5.88 -19.55 -13.43
CA GLN A 57 6.16 -20.48 -14.51
C GLN A 57 6.43 -19.76 -15.84
N GLN A 58 5.64 -18.73 -16.18
CA GLN A 58 5.87 -17.92 -17.38
C GLN A 58 7.21 -17.19 -17.32
N TYR A 59 7.57 -16.67 -16.15
CA TYR A 59 8.86 -16.06 -15.93
C TYR A 59 10.02 -17.05 -16.14
N VAL A 60 9.98 -18.23 -15.51
CA VAL A 60 11.05 -19.23 -15.64
C VAL A 60 11.17 -19.78 -17.07
N LEU A 61 10.05 -20.07 -17.73
CA LEU A 61 10.05 -20.71 -19.06
C LEU A 61 10.30 -19.74 -20.20
N ARG A 62 9.84 -18.49 -20.08
CA ARG A 62 9.79 -17.53 -21.19
C ARG A 62 10.46 -16.20 -20.88
N ASN A 63 11.02 -16.06 -19.67
CA ASN A 63 11.56 -14.80 -19.18
C ASN A 63 10.53 -13.65 -19.23
N ALA A 64 9.25 -14.01 -19.07
CA ALA A 64 8.12 -13.10 -19.14
C ALA A 64 7.95 -12.39 -17.80
N VAL A 65 8.07 -11.07 -17.82
CA VAL A 65 7.87 -10.19 -16.66
C VAL A 65 6.44 -9.64 -16.55
N ASN A 66 5.65 -9.83 -17.61
CA ASN A 66 4.22 -9.55 -17.61
C ASN A 66 3.46 -10.78 -17.12
N PHE A 67 2.48 -10.56 -16.24
CA PHE A 67 1.60 -11.60 -15.72
C PHE A 67 0.15 -11.11 -15.66
N HIS A 68 -0.80 -12.05 -15.66
CA HIS A 68 -2.21 -11.73 -15.47
C HIS A 68 -2.45 -11.16 -14.08
N PRO A 69 -3.40 -10.20 -13.89
CA PRO A 69 -3.62 -9.59 -12.59
C PRO A 69 -3.85 -10.61 -11.48
N ILE A 70 -3.17 -10.43 -10.36
CA ILE A 70 -3.27 -11.30 -9.18
C ILE A 70 -4.14 -10.62 -8.13
N ASP A 71 -5.20 -11.29 -7.71
CA ASP A 71 -6.13 -10.73 -6.74
C ASP A 71 -5.79 -11.16 -5.30
N PHE A 72 -5.88 -10.20 -4.39
CA PHE A 72 -5.80 -10.39 -2.95
C PHE A 72 -7.11 -9.95 -2.31
N ASP A 73 -7.72 -10.80 -1.50
CA ASP A 73 -8.86 -10.46 -0.68
C ASP A 73 -8.39 -9.95 0.69
N ILE A 74 -8.96 -8.82 1.09
CA ILE A 74 -8.77 -8.24 2.41
C ILE A 74 -9.99 -8.63 3.21
N VAL A 75 -9.79 -9.53 4.17
CA VAL A 75 -10.87 -10.12 4.97
C VAL A 75 -10.77 -9.66 6.41
N ASN A 76 -11.90 -9.46 7.07
CA ASN A 76 -11.93 -9.14 8.49
C ASN A 76 -11.76 -10.41 9.37
N ALA A 77 -11.78 -10.24 10.70
CA ALA A 77 -11.70 -11.33 11.67
C ALA A 77 -12.75 -12.45 11.45
N SER A 78 -13.92 -12.13 10.90
CA SER A 78 -14.99 -13.09 10.58
C SER A 78 -14.77 -13.82 9.24
N SER A 79 -13.61 -13.63 8.60
CA SER A 79 -13.32 -14.11 7.24
C SER A 79 -14.28 -13.56 6.16
N THR A 80 -14.94 -12.45 6.44
CA THR A 80 -15.77 -11.74 5.46
C THR A 80 -14.88 -10.79 4.67
N LYS A 81 -14.95 -10.88 3.34
CA LYS A 81 -14.26 -9.95 2.44
C LYS A 81 -14.84 -8.55 2.57
N ILE A 82 -13.97 -7.59 2.83
CA ILE A 82 -14.33 -6.16 2.91
C ILE A 82 -13.75 -5.35 1.76
N MET A 83 -12.57 -5.71 1.26
CA MET A 83 -11.88 -5.02 0.17
C MET A 83 -11.15 -6.03 -0.72
N ARG A 84 -10.71 -5.59 -1.89
CA ARG A 84 -9.84 -6.35 -2.80
C ARG A 84 -8.66 -5.49 -3.22
N ALA A 85 -7.48 -6.07 -3.27
CA ALA A 85 -6.34 -5.49 -3.96
C ALA A 85 -6.04 -6.33 -5.21
N THR A 86 -5.78 -5.68 -6.34
CA THR A 86 -5.40 -6.34 -7.59
C THR A 86 -4.00 -5.88 -7.94
N LEU A 87 -3.06 -6.81 -8.00
CA LEU A 87 -1.67 -6.58 -8.39
C LEU A 87 -1.52 -6.76 -9.90
N THR A 88 -0.94 -5.75 -10.53
CA THR A 88 -0.42 -5.80 -11.90
C THR A 88 1.08 -5.55 -11.86
N PRO A 89 1.82 -5.79 -12.97
CA PRO A 89 3.23 -5.44 -13.03
C PRO A 89 3.53 -3.96 -12.75
N GLU A 90 2.57 -3.06 -13.01
CA GLU A 90 2.76 -1.61 -12.91
C GLU A 90 2.31 -1.04 -11.55
N GLU A 91 1.15 -1.49 -11.06
CA GLU A 91 0.54 -0.96 -9.85
C GLU A 91 -0.28 -2.01 -9.09
N ILE A 92 -0.51 -1.72 -7.81
CA ILE A 92 -1.53 -2.37 -7.00
C ILE A 92 -2.75 -1.44 -6.95
N VAL A 93 -3.92 -1.96 -7.32
CA VAL A 93 -5.19 -1.22 -7.27
C VAL A 93 -6.01 -1.72 -6.10
N LEU A 94 -6.38 -0.82 -5.19
CA LEU A 94 -7.21 -1.15 -4.03
C LEU A 94 -8.67 -0.77 -4.31
N MET A 95 -9.57 -1.72 -4.09
CA MET A 95 -10.99 -1.64 -4.41
C MET A 95 -11.87 -1.92 -3.18
N GLU A 96 -12.91 -1.12 -3.00
CA GLU A 96 -14.00 -1.36 -2.05
C GLU A 96 -15.28 -1.61 -2.86
N GLY A 97 -15.70 -2.88 -2.93
CA GLY A 97 -16.73 -3.30 -3.88
C GLY A 97 -16.32 -2.97 -5.32
N ALA A 98 -17.10 -2.14 -6.02
CA ALA A 98 -16.80 -1.67 -7.38
C ALA A 98 -16.02 -0.34 -7.41
N LYS A 99 -15.80 0.32 -6.26
CA LYS A 99 -15.15 1.62 -6.18
C LYS A 99 -13.63 1.44 -6.07
N ARG A 100 -12.87 2.11 -6.94
CA ARG A 100 -11.41 2.25 -6.80
C ARG A 100 -11.11 3.24 -5.69
N VAL A 101 -10.44 2.77 -4.64
CA VAL A 101 -10.06 3.56 -3.46
C VAL A 101 -8.76 4.31 -3.72
N LEU A 102 -7.74 3.62 -4.24
CA LEU A 102 -6.43 4.19 -4.54
C LEU A 102 -5.66 3.27 -5.48
N SER A 103 -4.50 3.73 -5.94
CA SER A 103 -3.47 2.82 -6.42
C SER A 103 -2.11 3.08 -5.81
N VAL A 104 -1.29 2.04 -5.83
CA VAL A 104 0.05 2.03 -5.28
C VAL A 104 0.99 1.68 -6.43
N GLU A 105 1.81 2.64 -6.81
CA GLU A 105 2.90 2.44 -7.76
C GLU A 105 4.10 1.84 -7.00
N LEU A 106 4.63 0.75 -7.54
CA LEU A 106 5.81 0.07 -7.02
C LEU A 106 7.06 0.75 -7.59
N ASN A 107 8.06 1.02 -6.74
CA ASN A 107 9.32 1.65 -7.15
C ASN A 107 10.42 0.60 -7.38
N GLU A 108 11.47 1.03 -8.08
CA GLU A 108 12.51 0.20 -8.70
C GLU A 108 13.50 -0.47 -7.72
N ASP A 109 13.83 0.20 -6.60
CA ASP A 109 15.03 -0.10 -5.79
C ASP A 109 14.71 -0.66 -4.40
N ASP A 110 13.87 -1.71 -4.30
CA ASP A 110 13.45 -2.35 -3.02
C ASP A 110 12.72 -1.45 -1.99
N GLY A 111 12.74 -0.14 -2.23
CA GLY A 111 11.96 0.90 -1.58
C GLY A 111 11.07 1.59 -2.61
N PRO A 112 10.47 2.73 -2.26
CA PRO A 112 9.31 2.71 -1.41
C PRO A 112 8.07 3.16 -2.18
N ALA A 113 6.92 2.57 -1.91
CA ALA A 113 5.75 2.66 -2.80
C ALA A 113 5.08 4.06 -2.78
N ARG A 114 4.49 4.47 -3.90
CA ARG A 114 3.77 5.74 -4.03
C ARG A 114 2.28 5.52 -4.11
N VAL A 115 1.54 6.12 -3.19
CA VAL A 115 0.08 6.05 -3.17
C VAL A 115 -0.51 7.21 -3.98
N ARG A 116 -1.30 6.88 -4.99
CA ARG A 116 -1.93 7.82 -5.91
C ARG A 116 -3.44 7.89 -5.70
N HIS A 117 -3.98 9.09 -5.85
CA HIS A 117 -5.41 9.33 -5.88
C HIS A 117 -6.05 8.61 -7.08
N PRO A 118 -7.18 7.90 -6.91
CA PRO A 118 -7.75 7.07 -7.98
C PRO A 118 -8.25 7.88 -9.21
N LEU A 119 -8.77 9.09 -9.00
CA LEU A 119 -9.28 9.95 -10.08
C LEU A 119 -8.25 10.94 -10.64
N SER A 120 -7.50 11.66 -9.79
CA SER A 120 -6.57 12.70 -10.22
C SER A 120 -5.18 12.17 -10.57
N GLY A 121 -4.82 10.95 -10.16
CA GLY A 121 -3.49 10.37 -10.33
C GLY A 121 -2.40 11.07 -9.48
N LEU A 122 -2.76 12.05 -8.66
CA LEU A 122 -1.82 12.78 -7.82
C LEU A 122 -1.25 11.87 -6.74
N LYS A 123 0.06 11.98 -6.51
CA LYS A 123 0.73 11.33 -5.38
C LYS A 123 0.24 11.97 -4.07
N ILE A 124 -0.38 11.18 -3.20
CA ILE A 124 -0.90 11.62 -1.91
C ILE A 124 0.07 11.21 -0.80
N TYR A 125 0.49 9.95 -0.81
CA TYR A 125 1.46 9.42 0.14
C TYR A 125 2.65 8.78 -0.59
N GLU A 126 3.77 8.76 0.09
CA GLU A 126 4.99 8.10 -0.35
C GLU A 126 5.63 7.47 0.87
N PHE A 127 5.84 6.16 0.81
CA PHE A 127 6.77 5.53 1.74
C PHE A 127 8.17 6.00 1.35
N ILE A 128 9.10 6.21 2.28
CA ILE A 128 10.49 6.57 2.01
C ILE A 128 11.39 5.71 2.89
N ASP A 129 12.26 4.90 2.30
CA ASP A 129 13.23 4.11 3.05
C ASP A 129 14.35 5.01 3.58
N VAL A 130 14.57 4.99 4.90
CA VAL A 130 15.59 5.77 5.62
C VAL A 130 16.56 4.85 6.36
N GLY A 131 16.65 3.57 5.96
CA GLY A 131 17.56 2.57 6.52
C GLY A 131 16.84 1.56 7.42
N PRO A 132 16.85 1.72 8.76
CA PRO A 132 16.17 0.77 9.65
C PRO A 132 14.65 1.00 9.75
N ARG A 133 14.14 2.04 9.10
CA ARG A 133 12.72 2.44 9.12
C ARG A 133 12.31 3.03 7.78
N VAL A 134 11.01 3.04 7.53
CA VAL A 134 10.38 3.60 6.35
C VAL A 134 9.43 4.71 6.77
N ASP A 135 9.76 5.96 6.41
CA ASP A 135 8.95 7.13 6.75
C ASP A 135 7.75 7.25 5.80
N ILE A 136 6.60 7.67 6.31
CA ILE A 136 5.38 7.86 5.52
C ILE A 136 5.19 9.36 5.29
N HIS A 137 5.48 9.81 4.08
CA HIS A 137 5.32 11.20 3.69
C HIS A 137 3.93 11.43 3.11
N SER A 138 3.32 12.58 3.42
CA SER A 138 2.02 12.98 2.88
C SER A 138 2.10 14.36 2.25
N ALA A 139 1.32 14.60 1.19
CA ALA A 139 1.30 15.90 0.51
C ALA A 139 0.62 17.04 1.32
N GLY A 140 -0.08 16.71 2.40
CA GLY A 140 -0.89 17.64 3.21
C GLY A 140 -0.62 17.58 4.71
N ASP A 141 0.57 17.12 5.12
CA ASP A 141 1.02 16.98 6.52
C ASP A 141 0.14 16.11 7.43
N VAL A 142 -0.81 15.33 6.89
CA VAL A 142 -1.76 14.53 7.67
C VAL A 142 -1.06 13.40 8.43
N LEU A 143 -0.07 12.77 7.79
CA LEU A 143 0.72 11.68 8.37
C LEU A 143 2.12 12.14 8.78
N ASP A 144 2.27 13.41 9.16
CA ASP A 144 3.56 13.91 9.63
C ASP A 144 4.10 13.02 10.78
N LYS A 145 5.39 12.71 10.70
CA LYS A 145 6.14 11.83 11.62
C LYS A 145 5.59 10.40 11.76
N CYS A 146 4.82 9.91 10.79
CA CYS A 146 4.47 8.49 10.74
C CYS A 146 5.61 7.69 10.11
N SER A 147 5.96 6.55 10.69
CA SER A 147 7.00 5.65 10.17
C SER A 147 6.63 4.19 10.39
N VAL A 148 7.23 3.34 9.58
CA VAL A 148 7.17 1.89 9.70
C VAL A 148 8.53 1.38 10.13
N THR A 149 8.54 0.61 11.20
CA THR A 149 9.76 0.02 11.76
C THR A 149 9.64 -1.49 11.77
N HIS A 150 10.78 -2.15 11.59
CA HIS A 150 10.88 -3.60 11.59
C HIS A 150 11.17 -4.10 13.02
N GLU A 151 10.42 -5.10 13.47
CA GLU A 151 10.64 -5.79 14.74
C GLU A 151 10.75 -7.30 14.50
N PRO A 152 11.66 -7.99 15.20
CA PRO A 152 11.77 -9.43 15.07
C PRO A 152 10.57 -10.11 15.75
N VAL A 153 9.94 -11.06 15.05
CA VAL A 153 8.89 -11.91 15.61
C VAL A 153 9.47 -12.76 16.74
N PRO A 154 8.85 -12.77 17.94
CA PRO A 154 9.29 -13.61 19.05
C PRO A 154 9.36 -15.09 18.65
N CYS A 155 10.44 -15.78 19.05
CA CYS A 155 10.67 -17.19 18.73
C CYS A 155 10.74 -17.53 17.22
N SER A 156 10.95 -16.54 16.35
CA SER A 156 10.95 -16.70 14.89
C SER A 156 11.87 -17.81 14.38
N SER A 157 13.06 -17.98 14.97
CA SER A 157 14.00 -19.03 14.58
C SER A 157 13.43 -20.44 14.73
N LEU A 158 12.64 -20.71 15.78
CA LEU A 158 12.00 -22.03 15.96
C LEU A 158 10.83 -22.20 14.98
N LEU A 159 10.02 -21.16 14.82
CA LEU A 159 8.83 -21.20 13.95
C LEU A 159 9.19 -21.36 12.47
N LEU A 160 10.29 -20.74 12.02
CA LEU A 160 10.79 -20.91 10.65
C LEU A 160 11.30 -22.32 10.39
N MET A 161 12.04 -22.90 11.34
CA MET A 161 12.54 -24.27 11.20
C MET A 161 11.41 -25.29 11.09
N THR A 162 10.25 -24.99 11.69
CA THR A 162 9.06 -25.84 11.62
C THR A 162 8.12 -25.46 10.47
N GLY A 163 8.45 -24.48 9.62
CA GLY A 163 7.56 -24.01 8.54
C GLY A 163 6.28 -23.31 9.02
N CYS A 164 6.22 -22.93 10.30
CA CYS A 164 5.09 -22.22 10.92
C CYS A 164 5.17 -20.70 10.71
N LEU A 165 6.17 -20.24 9.95
CA LEU A 165 6.47 -18.84 9.72
C LEU A 165 7.28 -18.74 8.43
N PHE A 166 7.02 -17.71 7.61
CA PHE A 166 7.73 -17.48 6.34
C PHE A 166 8.70 -16.30 6.40
N THR A 167 8.66 -15.48 7.45
CA THR A 167 9.52 -14.31 7.67
C THR A 167 9.81 -14.09 9.14
N LYS A 168 10.98 -13.54 9.49
CA LYS A 168 11.33 -13.21 10.88
C LYS A 168 10.81 -11.85 11.32
N GLU A 169 10.29 -11.06 10.39
CA GLU A 169 9.98 -9.65 10.62
C GLU A 169 8.47 -9.47 10.80
N GLU A 170 8.12 -8.67 11.80
CA GLU A 170 6.83 -7.98 11.86
C GLU A 170 7.07 -6.47 11.73
N TYR A 171 6.01 -5.76 11.37
CA TYR A 171 6.10 -4.33 11.14
C TYR A 171 5.21 -3.59 12.12
N VAL A 172 5.74 -2.50 12.66
CA VAL A 172 5.01 -1.63 13.55
C VAL A 172 4.95 -0.26 12.92
N ILE A 173 3.73 0.28 12.81
CA ILE A 173 3.49 1.63 12.33
C ILE A 173 3.38 2.52 13.56
N ARG A 174 4.25 3.52 13.60
CA ARG A 174 4.41 4.47 14.69
C ARG A 174 4.08 5.86 14.21
N LYS A 175 3.47 6.67 15.08
CA LYS A 175 3.42 8.12 14.92
C LYS A 175 4.27 8.70 16.03
N GLU A 176 5.35 9.39 15.64
CA GLU A 176 6.44 9.72 16.55
C GLU A 176 7.05 8.43 17.15
N GLU A 177 6.69 8.06 18.38
CA GLU A 177 7.16 6.84 19.05
C GLU A 177 6.02 5.88 19.44
N ASP A 178 4.76 6.33 19.32
CA ASP A 178 3.61 5.58 19.78
C ASP A 178 3.21 4.51 18.74
N PRO A 179 3.16 3.22 19.11
CA PRO A 179 2.75 2.16 18.20
C PRO A 179 1.23 2.20 18.00
N LEU A 180 0.79 2.44 16.77
CA LEU A 180 -0.64 2.59 16.42
C LEU A 180 -1.21 1.37 15.70
N ALA A 181 -0.37 0.65 14.95
CA ALA A 181 -0.76 -0.53 14.21
C ALA A 181 0.42 -1.51 14.05
N ARG A 182 0.08 -2.78 13.85
CA ARG A 182 1.04 -3.86 13.60
C ARG A 182 0.63 -4.68 12.37
N VAL A 183 1.60 -5.09 11.60
CA VAL A 183 1.47 -6.03 10.48
C VAL A 183 2.30 -7.26 10.83
N THR A 184 1.63 -8.36 11.13
CA THR A 184 2.26 -9.59 11.61
C THR A 184 2.10 -10.72 10.61
N PRO A 185 3.16 -11.51 10.36
CA PRO A 185 3.06 -12.68 9.50
C PRO A 185 2.21 -13.75 10.18
N ILE A 186 1.24 -14.28 9.44
CA ILE A 186 0.42 -15.42 9.86
C ILE A 186 0.71 -16.55 8.89
N ALA A 187 1.32 -17.62 9.39
CA ALA A 187 1.42 -18.87 8.66
C ALA A 187 0.71 -19.96 9.45
N SER A 188 0.06 -20.87 8.73
CA SER A 188 -0.39 -22.14 9.25
C SER A 188 0.15 -23.22 8.34
N TYR A 189 0.44 -24.41 8.87
CA TYR A 189 0.86 -25.59 8.10
C TYR A 189 0.00 -25.89 6.86
N PHE A 190 -1.25 -25.42 6.85
CA PHE A 190 -2.24 -25.67 5.80
C PHE A 190 -2.81 -24.39 5.19
N GLN A 191 -2.32 -23.20 5.58
CA GLN A 191 -2.79 -21.94 5.01
C GLN A 191 -1.65 -21.26 4.29
N GLU A 192 -2.01 -20.60 3.19
CA GLU A 192 -1.10 -19.77 2.42
C GLU A 192 -0.50 -18.66 3.29
N ASN A 193 0.72 -18.26 2.94
CA ASN A 193 1.43 -17.15 3.57
C ASN A 193 0.57 -15.88 3.47
N HIS A 194 0.23 -15.29 4.61
CA HIS A 194 -0.46 -14.01 4.64
C HIS A 194 0.01 -13.15 5.80
N PHE A 195 -0.28 -11.86 5.72
CA PHE A 195 -0.11 -10.95 6.83
C PHE A 195 -1.45 -10.55 7.42
N ARG A 196 -1.45 -10.33 8.73
CA ARG A 196 -2.53 -9.71 9.48
C ARG A 196 -2.15 -8.30 9.84
N ALA A 197 -3.00 -7.33 9.48
CA ALA A 197 -2.93 -5.97 9.98
C ALA A 197 -3.86 -5.81 11.18
N THR A 198 -3.36 -5.22 12.26
CA THR A 198 -4.09 -4.89 13.49
C THR A 198 -3.80 -3.45 13.89
N TRP A 199 -4.74 -2.78 14.55
CA TRP A 199 -4.55 -1.39 15.00
C TRP A 199 -5.31 -1.10 16.29
N LEU A 200 -4.90 -0.04 16.97
CA LEU A 200 -5.63 0.48 18.12
C LEU A 200 -6.97 1.07 17.68
N ALA A 201 -7.99 0.98 18.55
CA ALA A 201 -9.30 1.54 18.26
C ALA A 201 -9.29 3.07 18.05
N SER A 202 -8.30 3.76 18.62
CA SER A 202 -8.07 5.21 18.47
C SER A 202 -7.31 5.59 17.20
N THR A 203 -6.83 4.63 16.41
CA THR A 203 -6.01 4.88 15.21
C THR A 203 -6.84 5.57 14.13
N GLU A 204 -6.28 6.65 13.57
CA GLU A 204 -6.88 7.44 12.48
C GLU A 204 -7.08 6.62 11.21
N ALA A 205 -8.13 6.92 10.42
CA ALA A 205 -8.49 6.16 9.23
C ALA A 205 -7.36 6.07 8.18
N ASP A 206 -6.61 7.16 7.98
CA ASP A 206 -5.47 7.19 7.04
C ASP A 206 -4.37 6.22 7.47
N ILE A 207 -4.10 6.10 8.78
CA ILE A 207 -3.10 5.18 9.32
C ILE A 207 -3.56 3.74 9.16
N ARG A 208 -4.86 3.45 9.37
CA ARG A 208 -5.43 2.12 9.10
C ARG A 208 -5.24 1.76 7.62
N LEU A 209 -5.54 2.70 6.73
CA LEU A 209 -5.37 2.48 5.28
C LEU A 209 -3.90 2.26 4.90
N MET A 210 -2.98 3.06 5.42
CA MET A 210 -1.54 2.85 5.20
C MET A 210 -1.06 1.51 5.77
N THR A 211 -1.64 1.06 6.88
CA THR A 211 -1.37 -0.28 7.44
C THR A 211 -1.80 -1.37 6.49
N VAL A 212 -2.98 -1.26 5.89
CA VAL A 212 -3.47 -2.23 4.88
C VAL A 212 -2.55 -2.24 3.65
N ILE A 213 -2.16 -1.07 3.14
CA ILE A 213 -1.23 -0.97 2.01
C ILE A 213 0.10 -1.64 2.35
N TRP A 214 0.66 -1.34 3.52
CA TRP A 214 1.91 -1.94 3.97
C TRP A 214 1.81 -3.46 4.09
N ALA A 215 0.69 -3.97 4.62
CA ALA A 215 0.45 -5.41 4.72
C ALA A 215 0.40 -6.09 3.34
N ILE A 216 -0.18 -5.44 2.32
CA ILE A 216 -0.16 -5.96 0.94
C ILE A 216 1.27 -5.99 0.40
N LEU A 217 2.01 -4.89 0.55
CA LEU A 217 3.42 -4.82 0.13
C LEU A 217 4.27 -5.88 0.81
N ALA A 218 4.12 -6.07 2.13
CA ALA A 218 4.80 -7.10 2.88
C ALA A 218 4.40 -8.51 2.41
N THR A 219 3.13 -8.74 2.10
CA THR A 219 2.65 -10.02 1.55
C THR A 219 3.33 -10.35 0.22
N ILE A 220 3.45 -9.37 -0.68
CA ILE A 220 4.14 -9.56 -1.96
C ILE A 220 5.64 -9.79 -1.75
N ARG A 221 6.29 -8.94 -0.94
CA ARG A 221 7.75 -8.97 -0.72
C ARG A 221 8.21 -10.23 0.00
N GLU A 222 7.51 -10.61 1.05
CA GLU A 222 7.95 -11.68 1.97
C GLU A 222 7.13 -12.95 1.86
N GLY A 223 5.82 -12.84 1.59
CA GLY A 223 4.96 -14.00 1.39
C GLY A 223 5.24 -14.72 0.06
N PHE A 224 5.56 -13.95 -0.99
CA PHE A 224 5.75 -14.43 -2.36
C PHE A 224 7.02 -13.85 -3.02
N PRO A 225 8.23 -14.17 -2.52
CA PRO A 225 9.49 -13.55 -2.96
C PRO A 225 9.81 -13.72 -4.45
N HIS A 226 9.33 -14.80 -5.08
CA HIS A 226 9.45 -15.01 -6.52
C HIS A 226 8.66 -13.96 -7.32
N LEU A 227 7.45 -13.62 -6.87
CA LEU A 227 6.63 -12.58 -7.47
C LEU A 227 7.30 -11.20 -7.32
N HIS A 228 7.88 -10.91 -6.16
CA HIS A 228 8.68 -9.71 -5.94
C HIS A 228 9.87 -9.61 -6.91
N THR A 229 10.53 -10.73 -7.20
CA THR A 229 11.64 -10.78 -8.17
C THR A 229 11.17 -10.46 -9.60
N ILE A 230 10.02 -11.01 -10.01
CA ILE A 230 9.42 -10.71 -11.33
C ILE A 230 9.10 -9.21 -11.44
N LEU A 231 8.50 -8.63 -10.40
CA LEU A 231 8.18 -7.20 -10.35
C LEU A 231 9.43 -6.32 -10.47
N LYS A 232 10.49 -6.62 -9.71
CA LYS A 232 11.77 -5.91 -9.83
C LYS A 232 12.31 -5.92 -11.24
N GLU A 233 12.26 -7.09 -11.90
CA GLU A 233 12.77 -7.18 -13.27
C GLU A 233 11.84 -6.51 -14.29
N TYR A 234 10.52 -6.51 -14.06
CA TYR A 234 9.61 -5.71 -14.87
C TYR A 234 10.01 -4.24 -14.85
N HIS A 235 10.24 -3.67 -13.67
CA HIS A 235 10.58 -2.26 -13.51
C HIS A 235 11.97 -1.93 -14.07
N SER A 236 12.97 -2.81 -13.91
CA SER A 236 14.31 -2.56 -14.45
C SER A 236 14.37 -2.58 -15.99
N ARG A 237 13.45 -3.29 -16.66
CA ARG A 237 13.39 -3.39 -18.13
C ARG A 237 12.67 -2.23 -18.82
N HIS A 238 11.86 -1.46 -18.09
CA HIS A 238 11.02 -0.39 -18.66
C HIS A 238 11.57 1.02 -18.37
N ILE A 239 12.88 1.11 -18.13
CA ILE A 239 13.71 2.33 -18.10
C ILE A 239 14.17 2.66 -19.52
#